data_AF-A0A5R8L4T4-F1
#
_entry.id   AF-A0A5R8L4T4-F1
#
_cell.length_a   1.000
_cell.length_b   1.000
_cell.length_c   1.000
_cell.angle_alpha   90.00
_cell.angle_beta   90.00
_cell.angle_gamma   90.00
#
_symmetry.space_group_name_H-M   'P 1'
#
loop_
_entity.id
_entity.type
_entity.pdbx_description
1 polymer ?
#
loop_
_entity_poly.entity_id
_entity_poly.type
_entity_poly.pdbx_seq_one_letter_code
_entity_poly.pdbx_strand_id
1 'polypeptide(L)'
;MPPLLFLRRAATSGQRGDRRRWLLLPRASICGTVHGFAFRRRAAVDDFRTVFDVTSSRLFSLPTSPTPRHAVPAAIPFASADLALAFLRPFLDDPDVTDLFVNGEDGLFVDRGDGAERVVGWRAGEGEVRRLAVRLIALGGRHLDDASPCVDVRLERGVRVHAALAPIAARGTAISIRVPRWDAPDLDELQRAGMFPGSIRRRLDELVDARSNLLLTGATGSGKTTLLSALLSRVPLSQRIVTIEEVAELRPQHPHHVALEARQANLEGAGGIDLGRLVREALRMRPDRLVLGECRGPEIRELLLALNTGHDGGAGTLHARGLAEVPARLEALGALAGMDATTLARQAVSALHAIVHVERIHGRRQVAGIGRPILRGDRLAIDVEQLP
;
A
#
# COMPACT_ATOMS: atom_id res chain seq x y z
N MET A 1 16.51 -2.89 45.68
CA MET A 1 15.66 -2.06 46.57
C MET A 1 14.57 -1.41 45.72
N PRO A 2 13.31 -1.86 45.82
CA PRO A 2 12.16 -1.06 45.40
C PRO A 2 11.54 -0.35 46.62
N PRO A 3 11.02 0.87 46.47
CA PRO A 3 9.97 1.40 47.35
C PRO A 3 8.63 1.51 46.58
N LEU A 4 7.52 1.01 47.17
CA LEU A 4 6.45 1.78 47.85
C LEU A 4 5.58 2.58 46.87
N LEU A 5 4.25 2.69 46.93
CA LEU A 5 3.12 2.21 47.74
C LEU A 5 1.87 2.67 46.91
N PHE A 6 0.69 2.05 46.89
CA PHE A 6 -0.38 2.35 47.85
C PHE A 6 -1.59 1.44 47.61
N LEU A 7 -2.05 0.85 48.71
CA LEU A 7 -3.38 0.25 48.89
C LEU A 7 -4.44 1.36 49.01
N ARG A 8 -5.63 1.13 48.43
CA ARG A 8 -6.89 1.68 48.97
C ARG A 8 -7.95 0.58 48.99
N ARG A 9 -8.48 0.31 50.18
CA ARG A 9 -9.57 -0.63 50.46
C ARG A 9 -10.60 0.08 51.33
N ALA A 10 -11.87 0.04 50.91
CA ALA A 10 -13.08 0.26 51.72
C ALA A 10 -14.28 -0.01 50.79
N ALA A 11 -15.44 -0.56 51.15
CA ALA A 11 -15.89 -1.39 52.26
C ALA A 11 -17.26 -1.97 51.83
N THR A 12 -17.47 -3.24 52.15
CA THR A 12 -18.68 -4.09 52.29
C THR A 12 -20.10 -3.54 52.08
N SER A 13 -20.91 -4.21 51.24
CA SER A 13 -22.14 -5.00 51.54
C SER A 13 -22.81 -5.39 50.21
N GLY A 14 -23.46 -6.53 49.94
CA GLY A 14 -23.74 -7.77 50.66
C GLY A 14 -24.28 -8.84 49.67
N GLN A 15 -24.30 -10.09 50.14
CA GLN A 15 -25.10 -11.25 49.69
C GLN A 15 -24.75 -12.05 48.40
N ARG A 16 -24.25 -13.27 48.71
CA ARG A 16 -24.69 -14.63 48.29
C ARG A 16 -24.37 -15.19 46.89
N GLY A 17 -23.74 -16.38 46.92
CA GLY A 17 -23.68 -17.42 45.87
C GLY A 17 -22.51 -17.21 44.91
N ASP A 18 -21.60 -18.12 44.62
CA ASP A 18 -21.61 -19.58 44.76
C ASP A 18 -20.14 -20.07 44.77
N ARG A 19 -19.88 -21.21 45.42
CA ARG A 19 -18.56 -21.82 45.60
C ARG A 19 -18.28 -22.80 44.47
N ARG A 20 -17.06 -22.78 43.90
CA ARG A 20 -16.13 -23.92 43.70
C ARG A 20 -14.90 -23.44 42.92
N ARG A 21 -13.79 -23.13 43.60
CA ARG A 21 -12.60 -23.97 43.85
C ARG A 21 -11.70 -24.17 42.60
N TRP A 22 -10.73 -23.28 42.45
CA TRP A 22 -9.51 -23.50 41.65
C TRP A 22 -8.46 -24.20 42.52
N LEU A 23 -7.82 -25.24 42.01
CA LEU A 23 -6.67 -25.92 42.61
C LEU A 23 -5.50 -25.87 41.61
N LEU A 24 -4.35 -25.41 42.11
CA LEU A 24 -3.08 -25.23 41.41
C LEU A 24 -2.17 -26.47 41.57
N LEU A 25 -1.55 -26.88 40.45
CA LEU A 25 -0.17 -27.42 40.26
C LEU A 25 0.20 -28.80 40.90
N PRO A 26 1.28 -29.52 40.48
CA PRO A 26 2.48 -29.06 39.74
C PRO A 26 3.09 -29.99 38.64
N ARG A 27 4.19 -29.49 38.06
CA ARG A 27 5.17 -30.10 37.12
C ARG A 27 5.76 -31.43 37.58
N ALA A 28 6.11 -32.29 36.62
CA ALA A 28 7.22 -33.26 36.76
C ALA A 28 7.92 -33.50 35.40
N SER A 29 9.24 -33.36 35.42
CA SER A 29 10.20 -33.72 34.37
C SER A 29 10.68 -35.15 34.62
N ILE A 30 10.77 -36.03 33.61
CA ILE A 30 11.63 -37.23 33.68
C ILE A 30 12.27 -37.51 32.31
N CYS A 31 13.60 -37.62 32.36
CA CYS A 31 14.52 -38.09 31.33
C CYS A 31 14.64 -39.63 31.42
N GLY A 32 14.83 -40.33 30.30
CA GLY A 32 15.13 -41.76 30.31
C GLY A 32 15.33 -42.37 28.92
N THR A 33 16.59 -42.69 28.61
CA THR A 33 17.05 -43.42 27.41
C THR A 33 17.44 -44.84 27.83
N VAL A 34 16.93 -45.92 27.21
CA VAL A 34 17.64 -47.22 27.05
C VAL A 34 17.08 -48.06 25.87
N HIS A 35 17.97 -48.36 24.91
CA HIS A 35 18.15 -49.54 24.04
C HIS A 35 17.00 -50.50 23.65
N GLY A 36 16.70 -50.51 22.33
CA GLY A 36 17.04 -51.59 21.38
C GLY A 36 16.45 -53.00 21.55
N PHE A 37 15.56 -53.40 20.63
CA PHE A 37 15.48 -54.76 20.05
C PHE A 37 14.79 -54.72 18.68
N ALA A 38 15.33 -55.48 17.72
CA ALA A 38 14.85 -55.58 16.35
C ALA A 38 14.13 -56.92 16.11
N PHE A 39 12.95 -56.92 15.47
CA PHE A 39 12.58 -57.94 14.45
C PHE A 39 11.28 -57.62 13.67
N ARG A 40 11.44 -57.64 12.34
CA ARG A 40 10.55 -58.00 11.20
C ARG A 40 9.04 -57.69 11.14
N ARG A 41 8.73 -56.93 10.07
CA ARG A 41 7.57 -56.94 9.13
C ARG A 41 6.47 -58.02 9.34
N ARG A 42 5.22 -57.58 9.53
CA ARG A 42 4.14 -57.58 8.50
C ARG A 42 2.87 -56.90 9.02
N ALA A 43 2.28 -56.09 8.12
CA ALA A 43 0.86 -55.81 7.90
C ALA A 43 -0.02 -55.34 9.07
N ALA A 44 -0.32 -54.04 9.09
CA ALA A 44 -1.68 -53.50 9.11
C ALA A 44 -1.57 -51.97 8.90
N VAL A 45 -1.88 -51.52 7.69
CA VAL A 45 -2.09 -50.11 7.35
C VAL A 45 -3.58 -49.97 7.16
N ASP A 46 -4.23 -49.34 8.11
CA ASP A 46 -5.50 -48.59 8.03
C ASP A 46 -5.41 -47.70 9.27
N ASP A 47 -5.37 -46.37 9.20
CA ASP A 47 -6.40 -45.51 8.67
C ASP A 47 -5.81 -44.08 8.63
N PHE A 48 -5.81 -43.41 7.48
CA PHE A 48 -5.61 -41.96 7.25
C PHE A 48 -5.33 -41.74 5.75
N ARG A 49 -6.39 -41.86 4.93
CA ARG A 49 -6.38 -41.44 3.52
C ARG A 49 -7.68 -40.73 3.17
N THR A 50 -7.73 -39.42 3.45
CA THR A 50 -8.61 -38.49 2.73
C THR A 50 -8.08 -37.07 2.81
N VAL A 51 -6.91 -36.81 2.21
CA VAL A 51 -6.44 -35.44 1.97
C VAL A 51 -5.76 -35.39 0.60
N PHE A 52 -6.29 -34.49 -0.24
CA PHE A 52 -5.84 -34.07 -1.58
C PHE A 52 -6.00 -35.07 -2.74
N ASP A 53 -7.12 -34.93 -3.45
CA ASP A 53 -7.16 -35.12 -4.90
C ASP A 53 -7.17 -33.73 -5.56
N VAL A 54 -6.00 -33.26 -5.99
CA VAL A 54 -5.81 -32.06 -6.81
C VAL A 54 -5.24 -32.54 -8.14
N THR A 55 -6.08 -33.19 -8.94
CA THR A 55 -5.72 -33.57 -10.31
C THR A 55 -6.80 -33.26 -11.36
N SER A 56 -7.85 -32.49 -11.03
CA SER A 56 -8.80 -32.06 -12.05
C SER A 56 -8.27 -30.86 -12.84
N SER A 57 -7.77 -31.13 -14.04
CA SER A 57 -7.27 -30.19 -15.03
C SER A 57 -8.35 -29.32 -15.71
N ARG A 58 -9.50 -29.08 -15.05
CA ARG A 58 -10.66 -28.37 -15.63
C ARG A 58 -11.32 -27.40 -14.66
N LEU A 59 -10.53 -26.63 -13.92
CA LEU A 59 -11.12 -25.68 -12.97
C LEU A 59 -11.73 -24.44 -13.63
N PHE A 60 -11.30 -24.04 -14.84
CA PHE A 60 -11.86 -22.87 -15.52
C PHE A 60 -11.74 -22.96 -17.04
N SER A 61 -12.74 -22.48 -17.76
CA SER A 61 -12.65 -22.24 -19.21
C SER A 61 -11.82 -20.98 -19.45
N LEU A 62 -10.69 -21.10 -20.14
CA LEU A 62 -9.85 -19.95 -20.51
C LEU A 62 -10.57 -19.11 -21.56
N PRO A 63 -10.80 -17.80 -21.35
CA PRO A 63 -11.27 -16.91 -22.40
C PRO A 63 -10.18 -16.72 -23.46
N THR A 64 -10.56 -16.58 -24.72
CA THR A 64 -9.66 -16.23 -25.82
C THR A 64 -9.15 -14.80 -25.65
N SER A 65 -7.83 -14.63 -25.52
CA SER A 65 -7.19 -13.32 -25.40
C SER A 65 -7.35 -12.49 -26.67
N PRO A 66 -7.67 -11.18 -26.58
CA PRO A 66 -7.48 -10.27 -27.70
C PRO A 66 -5.99 -10.00 -27.91
N THR A 67 -5.59 -9.83 -29.18
CA THR A 67 -4.21 -9.56 -29.59
C THR A 67 -3.75 -8.19 -29.08
N PRO A 68 -2.58 -8.06 -28.43
CA PRO A 68 -2.07 -6.77 -27.97
C PRO A 68 -1.73 -5.86 -29.16
N ARG A 69 -2.11 -4.58 -29.09
CA ARG A 69 -1.93 -3.61 -30.19
C ARG A 69 -0.55 -2.96 -30.24
N HIS A 70 0.30 -3.13 -29.22
CA HIS A 70 1.66 -2.59 -29.21
C HIS A 70 2.65 -3.51 -28.48
N ALA A 71 3.90 -3.52 -28.94
CA ALA A 71 5.00 -4.23 -28.29
C ALA A 71 5.47 -3.45 -27.06
N VAL A 72 5.21 -3.99 -25.88
CA VAL A 72 5.59 -3.45 -24.57
C VAL A 72 6.94 -4.08 -24.17
N PRO A 73 7.86 -3.37 -23.50
CA PRO A 73 9.01 -4.02 -22.85
C PRO A 73 8.51 -5.14 -21.94
N ALA A 74 9.24 -6.26 -21.92
CA ALA A 74 8.79 -7.50 -21.29
C ALA A 74 8.34 -7.27 -19.85
N ALA A 75 7.02 -7.30 -19.62
CA ALA A 75 6.45 -7.36 -18.29
C ALA A 75 7.15 -8.50 -17.54
N ILE A 76 7.70 -8.23 -16.35
CA ILE A 76 8.32 -9.26 -15.51
C ILE A 76 7.27 -10.36 -15.32
N PRO A 77 7.45 -11.57 -15.87
CA PRO A 77 6.43 -12.60 -15.77
C PRO A 77 6.27 -12.99 -14.30
N PHE A 78 5.03 -13.21 -13.84
CA PHE A 78 4.79 -13.94 -12.58
C PHE A 78 5.60 -15.24 -12.63
N ALA A 79 6.48 -15.44 -11.63
CA ALA A 79 7.38 -16.57 -11.57
C ALA A 79 6.65 -17.84 -11.13
N SER A 80 5.58 -17.66 -10.36
CA SER A 80 4.72 -18.73 -9.87
C SER A 80 3.92 -19.40 -11.00
N ALA A 81 4.02 -20.73 -11.08
CA ALA A 81 3.19 -21.59 -11.93
C ALA A 81 1.83 -21.95 -11.29
N ASP A 82 1.42 -21.23 -10.23
CA ASP A 82 0.18 -21.51 -9.53
C ASP A 82 -1.04 -21.39 -10.45
N LEU A 83 -1.94 -22.37 -10.39
CA LEU A 83 -3.14 -22.41 -11.21
C LEU A 83 -4.06 -21.19 -10.96
N ALA A 84 -4.11 -20.67 -9.73
CA ALA A 84 -4.87 -19.46 -9.42
C ALA A 84 -4.36 -18.25 -10.19
N LEU A 85 -3.03 -18.10 -10.28
CA LEU A 85 -2.39 -17.04 -11.05
C LEU A 85 -2.46 -17.31 -12.56
N ALA A 86 -2.33 -18.57 -12.99
CA ALA A 86 -2.44 -18.95 -14.39
C ALA A 86 -3.80 -18.59 -14.99
N PHE A 87 -4.87 -18.73 -14.20
CA PHE A 87 -6.21 -18.38 -14.65
C PHE A 87 -6.45 -16.87 -14.76
N LEU A 88 -5.90 -16.10 -13.82
CA LEU A 88 -6.00 -14.63 -13.84
C LEU A 88 -4.98 -13.99 -14.78
N ARG A 89 -3.98 -14.75 -15.23
CA ARG A 89 -2.86 -14.33 -16.08
C ARG A 89 -3.27 -13.46 -17.28
N PRO A 90 -4.31 -13.80 -18.07
CA PRO A 90 -4.69 -13.00 -19.23
C PRO A 90 -5.06 -11.55 -18.88
N PHE A 91 -5.52 -11.31 -17.64
CA PHE A 91 -5.83 -9.97 -17.15
C PHE A 91 -4.68 -9.36 -16.35
N LEU A 92 -3.95 -10.18 -15.58
CA LEU A 92 -2.78 -9.73 -14.82
C LEU A 92 -1.57 -9.39 -15.71
N ASP A 93 -1.57 -9.80 -16.98
CA ASP A 93 -0.53 -9.44 -17.94
C ASP A 93 -1.02 -8.37 -18.95
N ASP A 94 -2.30 -7.99 -18.90
CA ASP A 94 -2.88 -6.91 -19.73
C ASP A 94 -2.46 -5.55 -19.12
N PRO A 95 -1.67 -4.72 -19.84
CA PRO A 95 -1.14 -3.46 -19.31
C PRO A 95 -2.21 -2.40 -19.06
N ASP A 96 -3.39 -2.54 -19.68
CA ASP A 96 -4.49 -1.60 -19.51
C ASP A 96 -5.32 -1.92 -18.27
N VAL A 97 -5.26 -3.14 -17.73
CA VAL A 97 -6.04 -3.55 -16.55
C VAL A 97 -5.52 -2.89 -15.28
N THR A 98 -6.41 -2.23 -14.55
CA THR A 98 -6.10 -1.61 -13.25
C THR A 98 -6.69 -2.38 -12.09
N ASP A 99 -7.88 -2.95 -12.26
CA ASP A 99 -8.59 -3.64 -11.20
C ASP A 99 -9.38 -4.85 -11.74
N LEU A 100 -9.47 -5.92 -10.95
CA LEU A 100 -10.32 -7.09 -11.19
C LEU A 100 -11.21 -7.32 -9.98
N PHE A 101 -12.47 -7.68 -10.22
CA PHE A 101 -13.44 -7.97 -9.18
C PHE A 101 -14.13 -9.30 -9.46
N VAL A 102 -14.00 -10.26 -8.54
CA VAL A 102 -14.75 -11.52 -8.59
C VAL A 102 -15.79 -11.47 -7.48
N ASN A 103 -17.07 -11.46 -7.86
CA ASN A 103 -18.18 -11.27 -6.92
C ASN A 103 -19.08 -12.52 -6.90
N GLY A 104 -18.65 -13.59 -6.21
CA GLY A 104 -19.39 -14.85 -6.15
C GLY A 104 -19.90 -15.31 -7.53
N GLU A 105 -21.20 -15.57 -7.62
CA GLU A 105 -21.88 -15.97 -8.86
C GLU A 105 -22.22 -14.80 -9.79
N ASP A 106 -22.12 -13.55 -9.33
CA ASP A 106 -22.33 -12.36 -10.18
C ASP A 106 -21.23 -12.25 -11.27
N GLY A 107 -20.06 -12.84 -11.00
CA GLY A 107 -19.01 -13.12 -11.96
C GLY A 107 -17.77 -12.25 -11.83
N LEU A 108 -16.94 -12.26 -12.88
CA LEU A 108 -15.71 -11.46 -12.98
C LEU A 108 -15.96 -10.14 -13.72
N PHE A 109 -15.41 -9.07 -13.17
CA PHE A 109 -15.39 -7.73 -13.75
C PHE A 109 -13.94 -7.23 -13.86
N VAL A 110 -13.65 -6.46 -14.91
CA VAL A 110 -12.33 -5.92 -15.21
C VAL A 110 -12.46 -4.42 -15.45
N ASP A 111 -11.65 -3.61 -14.78
CA ASP A 111 -11.54 -2.17 -15.03
C ASP A 111 -10.21 -1.86 -15.74
N ARG A 112 -10.29 -1.03 -16.79
CA ARG A 112 -9.13 -0.52 -17.56
C ARG A 112 -8.94 1.00 -17.42
N GLY A 113 -9.66 1.63 -16.50
CA GLY A 113 -9.61 3.05 -16.19
C GLY A 113 -10.88 3.84 -16.56
N ASP A 114 -11.84 3.22 -17.24
CA ASP A 114 -13.11 3.83 -17.66
C ASP A 114 -14.34 3.21 -16.94
N GLY A 115 -14.11 2.33 -15.97
CA GLY A 115 -15.13 1.63 -15.20
C GLY A 115 -15.09 0.12 -15.41
N ALA A 116 -15.65 -0.62 -14.45
CA ALA A 116 -15.61 -2.07 -14.45
C ALA A 116 -16.61 -2.70 -15.45
N GLU A 117 -16.10 -3.55 -16.33
CA GLU A 117 -16.87 -4.28 -17.34
C GLU A 117 -16.93 -5.78 -17.01
N ARG A 118 -18.09 -6.40 -17.21
CA ARG A 118 -18.27 -7.83 -16.95
C ARG A 118 -17.58 -8.68 -18.02
N VAL A 119 -16.77 -9.65 -17.60
CA VAL A 119 -16.13 -10.61 -18.51
C VAL A 119 -17.16 -11.66 -18.97
N VAL A 120 -17.48 -11.63 -20.25
CA VAL A 120 -18.36 -12.61 -20.88
C VAL A 120 -17.70 -13.99 -20.85
N GLY A 121 -18.42 -15.00 -20.36
CA GLY A 121 -17.96 -16.38 -20.32
C GLY A 121 -17.34 -16.83 -18.99
N TRP A 122 -17.13 -15.91 -18.03
CA TRP A 122 -16.77 -16.30 -16.67
C TRP A 122 -17.90 -17.11 -16.02
N ARG A 123 -17.57 -18.29 -15.48
CA ARG A 123 -18.47 -19.12 -14.68
C ARG A 123 -17.69 -19.73 -13.53
N ALA A 124 -18.08 -19.39 -12.31
CA ALA A 124 -17.57 -19.99 -11.09
C ALA A 124 -18.69 -19.95 -10.03
N GLY A 125 -18.92 -21.06 -9.34
CA GLY A 125 -19.80 -21.11 -8.18
C GLY A 125 -19.12 -20.59 -6.92
N GLU A 126 -19.88 -20.37 -5.85
CA GLU A 126 -19.36 -19.85 -4.57
C GLU A 126 -18.16 -20.65 -4.05
N GLY A 127 -18.23 -21.98 -4.08
CA GLY A 127 -17.14 -22.83 -3.61
C GLY A 127 -15.85 -22.68 -4.42
N GLU A 128 -15.94 -22.38 -5.73
CA GLU A 128 -14.78 -22.14 -6.59
C GLU A 128 -14.17 -20.77 -6.30
N VAL A 129 -14.99 -19.74 -6.14
CA VAL A 129 -14.53 -18.39 -5.77
C VAL A 129 -13.89 -18.39 -4.39
N ARG A 130 -14.48 -19.10 -3.41
CA ARG A 130 -13.86 -19.29 -2.08
C ARG A 130 -12.50 -19.96 -2.16
N ARG A 131 -12.34 -21.02 -2.97
CA ARG A 131 -11.04 -21.68 -3.17
C ARG A 131 -10.02 -20.75 -3.82
N LEU A 132 -10.43 -19.98 -4.83
CA LEU A 132 -9.58 -18.97 -5.47
C LEU A 132 -9.12 -17.92 -4.45
N ALA A 133 -10.03 -17.38 -3.64
CA ALA A 133 -9.74 -16.41 -2.59
C ALA A 133 -8.70 -16.96 -1.60
N VAL A 134 -8.96 -18.13 -1.02
CA VAL A 134 -8.03 -18.77 -0.06
C VAL A 134 -6.65 -18.99 -0.68
N ARG A 135 -6.59 -19.42 -1.95
CA ARG A 135 -5.31 -19.64 -2.63
C ARG A 135 -4.54 -18.36 -2.87
N LEU A 136 -5.20 -17.29 -3.33
CA LEU A 136 -4.57 -15.99 -3.54
C LEU A 136 -4.05 -15.40 -2.21
N ILE A 137 -4.84 -15.48 -1.14
CA ILE A 137 -4.40 -15.02 0.19
C ILE A 137 -3.18 -15.84 0.69
N ALA A 138 -3.18 -17.15 0.46
CA ALA A 138 -2.05 -18.01 0.83
C ALA A 138 -0.77 -17.68 0.04
N LEU A 139 -0.87 -17.35 -1.25
CA LEU A 139 0.28 -16.90 -2.06
C LEU A 139 0.90 -15.60 -1.52
N GLY A 140 0.09 -14.76 -0.91
CA GLY A 140 0.55 -13.56 -0.22
C GLY A 140 0.97 -13.76 1.24
N GLY A 141 1.08 -15.02 1.69
CA GLY A 141 1.61 -15.38 3.00
C GLY A 141 0.66 -15.19 4.18
N ARG A 142 -0.64 -15.04 3.93
CA ARG A 142 -1.67 -14.96 4.99
C ARG A 142 -2.67 -16.11 4.90
N HIS A 143 -3.57 -16.18 5.87
CA HIS A 143 -4.62 -17.18 5.93
C HIS A 143 -6.00 -16.51 5.85
N LEU A 144 -6.92 -17.13 5.11
CA LEU A 144 -8.32 -16.70 4.96
C LEU A 144 -9.21 -17.88 5.34
N ASP A 145 -10.03 -17.71 6.36
CA ASP A 145 -10.96 -18.71 6.89
C ASP A 145 -12.15 -18.02 7.57
N ASP A 146 -13.03 -18.81 8.20
CA ASP A 146 -14.24 -18.26 8.83
C ASP A 146 -13.94 -17.44 10.10
N ALA A 147 -12.73 -17.59 10.68
CA ALA A 147 -12.27 -16.80 11.83
C ALA A 147 -11.61 -15.48 11.40
N SER A 148 -10.99 -15.45 10.22
CA SER A 148 -10.40 -14.28 9.55
C SER A 148 -11.01 -14.12 8.16
N PRO A 149 -12.30 -13.72 8.05
CA PRO A 149 -13.04 -13.78 6.79
C PRO A 149 -12.74 -12.64 5.83
N CYS A 150 -11.99 -11.61 6.25
CA CYS A 150 -11.57 -10.47 5.43
C CYS A 150 -10.07 -10.26 5.52
N VAL A 151 -9.34 -10.40 4.41
CA VAL A 151 -7.87 -10.37 4.41
C VAL A 151 -7.32 -9.68 3.18
N ASP A 152 -6.31 -8.85 3.40
CA ASP A 152 -5.50 -8.22 2.38
C ASP A 152 -4.11 -8.87 2.29
N VAL A 153 -3.63 -9.08 1.07
CA VAL A 153 -2.26 -9.51 0.77
C VAL A 153 -1.67 -8.79 -0.44
N ARG A 154 -0.35 -8.89 -0.55
CA ARG A 154 0.41 -8.48 -1.74
C ARG A 154 1.09 -9.69 -2.36
N LEU A 155 0.83 -9.91 -3.64
CA LEU A 155 1.45 -10.95 -4.45
C LEU A 155 2.70 -10.42 -5.15
N GLU A 156 3.35 -11.28 -5.94
CA GLU A 156 4.42 -10.89 -6.86
C GLU A 156 3.98 -9.72 -7.76
N ARG A 157 4.96 -8.99 -8.31
CA ARG A 157 4.75 -7.80 -9.17
C ARG A 157 3.96 -6.65 -8.50
N GLY A 158 3.68 -6.74 -7.21
CA GLY A 158 2.96 -5.72 -6.44
C GLY A 158 1.44 -5.79 -6.54
N VAL A 159 0.90 -6.87 -7.10
CA VAL A 159 -0.56 -7.07 -7.20
C VAL A 159 -1.16 -7.19 -5.80
N ARG A 160 -2.16 -6.36 -5.51
CA ARG A 160 -2.86 -6.37 -4.22
C ARG A 160 -4.12 -7.20 -4.34
N VAL A 161 -4.39 -8.03 -3.35
CA VAL A 161 -5.62 -8.83 -3.29
C VAL A 161 -6.28 -8.59 -1.95
N HIS A 162 -7.53 -8.15 -2.00
CA HIS A 162 -8.45 -8.19 -0.88
C HIS A 162 -9.46 -9.30 -1.11
N ALA A 163 -9.74 -10.11 -0.10
CA ALA A 163 -10.79 -11.12 -0.16
C ALA A 163 -11.71 -11.03 1.07
N ALA A 164 -13.01 -11.22 0.84
CA ALA A 164 -14.04 -11.28 1.86
C ALA A 164 -14.93 -12.51 1.64
N LEU A 165 -14.97 -13.43 2.60
CA LEU A 165 -15.75 -14.67 2.52
C LEU A 165 -17.25 -14.43 2.79
N ALA A 166 -18.10 -15.27 2.23
CA ALA A 166 -19.48 -15.40 2.70
C ALA A 166 -19.52 -15.93 4.15
N PRO A 167 -20.45 -15.50 5.01
CA PRO A 167 -21.55 -14.57 4.73
C PRO A 167 -21.21 -13.08 4.95
N ILE A 168 -19.97 -12.72 5.28
CA ILE A 168 -19.58 -11.30 5.43
C ILE A 168 -19.81 -10.55 4.11
N ALA A 169 -19.41 -11.18 3.00
CA ALA A 169 -19.87 -10.81 1.68
C ALA A 169 -21.24 -11.48 1.41
N ALA A 170 -22.32 -10.72 1.56
CA ALA A 170 -23.69 -11.25 1.57
C ALA A 170 -24.14 -11.93 0.27
N ARG A 171 -23.47 -11.66 -0.85
CA ARG A 171 -23.77 -12.21 -2.19
C ARG A 171 -22.81 -13.33 -2.62
N GLY A 172 -22.04 -13.88 -1.69
CA GLY A 172 -20.96 -14.83 -1.97
C GLY A 172 -19.59 -14.19 -1.78
N THR A 173 -18.54 -15.03 -1.74
CA THR A 173 -17.16 -14.60 -1.57
C THR A 173 -16.77 -13.56 -2.63
N ALA A 174 -16.20 -12.46 -2.17
CA ALA A 174 -15.74 -11.35 -3.02
C ALA A 174 -14.21 -11.28 -3.02
N ILE A 175 -13.62 -11.01 -4.19
CA ILE A 175 -12.18 -10.81 -4.39
C ILE A 175 -11.99 -9.51 -5.18
N SER A 176 -11.23 -8.58 -4.62
CA SER A 176 -10.80 -7.35 -5.30
C SER A 176 -9.30 -7.41 -5.52
N ILE A 177 -8.87 -7.36 -6.77
CA ILE A 177 -7.46 -7.40 -7.14
C ILE A 177 -7.11 -6.06 -7.78
N ARG A 178 -6.10 -5.38 -7.25
CA ARG A 178 -5.54 -4.17 -7.86
C ARG A 178 -4.21 -4.50 -8.52
N VAL A 179 -4.13 -4.24 -9.81
CA VAL A 179 -2.95 -4.43 -10.63
C VAL A 179 -2.18 -3.11 -10.66
N PRO A 180 -0.91 -3.09 -10.20
CA PRO A 180 -0.11 -1.88 -10.30
C PRO A 180 0.26 -1.63 -11.76
N ARG A 181 0.33 -0.36 -12.15
CA ARG A 181 0.92 0.03 -13.43
C ARG A 181 2.42 -0.19 -13.36
N TRP A 182 2.97 -1.00 -14.26
CA TRP A 182 4.40 -1.31 -14.30
C TRP A 182 5.20 -0.27 -15.08
N ASP A 183 4.59 0.40 -16.04
CA ASP A 183 5.20 1.49 -16.79
C ASP A 183 4.76 2.83 -16.19
N ALA A 184 5.69 3.53 -15.55
CA ALA A 184 5.51 4.92 -15.16
C ALA A 184 5.90 5.80 -16.36
N PRO A 185 4.99 6.65 -16.86
CA PRO A 185 5.31 7.50 -17.99
C PRO A 185 6.38 8.51 -17.60
N ASP A 186 7.25 8.85 -18.55
CA ASP A 186 8.21 9.94 -18.37
C ASP A 186 7.53 11.33 -18.50
N LEU A 187 8.27 12.40 -18.21
CA LEU A 187 7.71 13.75 -18.29
C LEU A 187 7.36 14.16 -19.73
N ASP A 188 8.01 13.59 -20.75
CA ASP A 188 7.74 13.90 -22.16
C ASP A 188 6.43 13.25 -22.61
N GLU A 189 6.17 12.03 -22.16
CA GLU A 189 4.90 11.30 -22.30
C GLU A 189 3.75 12.02 -21.60
N LEU A 190 3.97 12.47 -20.36
CA LEU A 190 2.97 13.25 -19.63
C LEU A 190 2.67 14.58 -20.32
N GLN A 191 3.68 15.27 -20.85
CA GLN A 191 3.49 16.49 -21.62
C GLN A 191 2.71 16.23 -22.91
N ARG A 192 3.06 15.19 -23.67
CA ARG A 192 2.32 14.78 -24.89
C ARG A 192 0.87 14.40 -24.59
N ALA A 193 0.60 13.79 -23.44
CA ALA A 193 -0.74 13.49 -22.96
C ALA A 193 -1.53 14.74 -22.53
N GLY A 194 -0.90 15.93 -22.56
CA GLY A 194 -1.53 17.19 -22.21
C GLY A 194 -1.59 17.46 -20.70
N MET A 195 -0.75 16.80 -19.89
CA MET A 195 -0.74 17.03 -18.44
C MET A 195 -0.26 18.42 -18.06
N PHE A 196 0.59 19.04 -18.88
CA PHE A 196 1.06 20.39 -18.67
C PHE A 196 1.64 20.97 -19.98
N PRO A 197 1.60 22.31 -20.17
CA PRO A 197 2.25 22.97 -21.29
C PRO A 197 3.77 23.06 -21.09
N GLY A 198 4.49 23.48 -22.14
CA GLY A 198 5.96 23.60 -22.10
C GLY A 198 6.49 24.62 -21.08
N SER A 199 5.71 25.65 -20.71
CA SER A 199 6.09 26.59 -19.64
C SER A 199 6.18 25.90 -18.29
N ILE A 200 5.17 25.10 -17.96
CA ILE A 200 5.14 24.29 -16.74
C ILE A 200 6.21 23.20 -16.77
N ARG A 201 6.47 22.60 -17.94
CA ARG A 201 7.58 21.64 -18.07
C ARG A 201 8.90 22.25 -17.63
N ARG A 202 9.27 23.42 -18.17
CA ARG A 202 10.51 24.11 -17.78
C ARG A 202 10.56 24.37 -16.28
N ARG A 203 9.45 24.82 -15.70
CA ARG A 203 9.35 25.06 -14.25
C ARG A 203 9.56 23.79 -13.43
N LEU A 204 8.98 22.66 -13.86
CA LEU A 204 9.18 21.36 -13.22
C LEU A 204 10.62 20.88 -13.33
N ASP A 205 11.27 21.08 -14.48
CA ASP A 205 12.69 20.74 -14.67
C ASP A 205 13.58 21.59 -13.74
N GLU A 206 13.35 22.90 -13.67
CA GLU A 206 14.06 23.81 -12.75
C GLU A 206 13.95 23.35 -11.29
N LEU A 207 12.75 22.94 -10.87
CA LEU A 207 12.52 22.45 -9.50
C LEU A 207 13.31 21.16 -9.21
N VAL A 208 13.41 20.24 -10.17
CA VAL A 208 14.17 18.99 -10.01
C VAL A 208 15.68 19.27 -9.96
N ASP A 209 16.17 20.12 -10.86
CA ASP A 209 17.58 20.50 -11.00
C ASP A 209 18.06 21.30 -9.78
N ALA A 210 17.25 22.23 -9.29
CA ALA A 210 17.53 23.00 -8.08
C ALA A 210 17.39 22.17 -6.79
N ARG A 211 17.07 20.87 -6.88
CA ARG A 211 16.80 20.00 -5.73
C ARG A 211 15.76 20.64 -4.79
N SER A 212 14.71 21.21 -5.37
CA SER A 212 13.61 21.78 -4.60
C SER A 212 12.84 20.68 -3.88
N ASN A 213 12.52 20.91 -2.60
CA ASN A 213 11.60 20.05 -1.86
C ASN A 213 10.16 20.30 -2.30
N LEU A 214 9.48 19.25 -2.77
CA LEU A 214 8.17 19.37 -3.43
C LEU A 214 7.04 18.75 -2.61
N LEU A 215 5.87 19.37 -2.63
CA LEU A 215 4.63 18.75 -2.18
C LEU A 215 3.64 18.67 -3.34
N LEU A 216 3.35 17.46 -3.83
CA LEU A 216 2.34 17.27 -4.85
C LEU A 216 0.96 17.12 -4.21
N THR A 217 -0.01 17.86 -4.72
CA THR A 217 -1.37 17.91 -4.14
C THR A 217 -2.44 17.62 -5.18
N GLY A 218 -3.60 17.14 -4.73
CA GLY A 218 -4.69 16.71 -5.63
C GLY A 218 -5.54 15.57 -5.09
N ALA A 219 -6.71 15.37 -5.70
CA ALA A 219 -7.64 14.30 -5.36
C ALA A 219 -7.07 12.88 -5.62
N THR A 220 -7.78 11.86 -5.16
CA THR A 220 -7.48 10.46 -5.53
C THR A 220 -7.61 10.29 -7.04
N GLY A 221 -6.64 9.60 -7.66
CA GLY A 221 -6.63 9.38 -9.11
C GLY A 221 -6.29 10.59 -9.98
N SER A 222 -5.97 11.76 -9.40
CA SER A 222 -5.62 12.97 -10.18
C SER A 222 -4.28 12.87 -10.92
N GLY A 223 -3.40 11.96 -10.50
CA GLY A 223 -2.10 11.73 -11.14
C GLY A 223 -0.88 12.19 -10.34
N LYS A 224 -1.02 12.54 -9.05
CA LYS A 224 0.11 12.93 -8.17
C LYS A 224 1.27 11.94 -8.22
N THR A 225 1.00 10.68 -7.90
CA THR A 225 2.02 9.62 -7.84
C THR A 225 2.67 9.41 -9.20
N THR A 226 1.89 9.51 -10.29
CA THR A 226 2.39 9.42 -11.66
C THR A 226 3.36 10.56 -11.99
N LEU A 227 2.96 11.81 -11.73
CA LEU A 227 3.83 12.98 -11.95
C LEU A 227 5.09 12.91 -11.07
N LEU A 228 4.94 12.54 -9.79
CA LEU A 228 6.08 12.39 -8.90
C LEU A 228 7.05 11.31 -9.40
N SER A 229 6.55 10.16 -9.85
CA SER A 229 7.40 9.11 -10.41
C SER A 229 8.17 9.59 -11.65
N ALA A 230 7.53 10.38 -12.53
CA ALA A 230 8.16 10.96 -13.70
C ALA A 230 9.26 11.98 -13.32
N LEU A 231 9.00 12.86 -12.35
CA LEU A 231 9.98 13.81 -11.83
C LEU A 231 11.18 13.10 -11.19
N LEU A 232 10.92 12.03 -10.43
CA LEU A 232 11.98 11.22 -9.80
C LEU A 232 12.81 10.44 -10.82
N SER A 233 12.23 10.07 -11.96
CA SER A 233 12.97 9.42 -13.06
C SER A 233 13.96 10.37 -13.75
N ARG A 234 13.78 11.68 -13.57
CA ARG A 234 14.69 12.73 -14.08
C ARG A 234 15.84 13.07 -13.15
N VAL A 235 15.83 12.56 -11.92
CA VAL A 235 16.91 12.75 -10.95
C VAL A 235 18.23 12.19 -11.52
N PRO A 236 19.37 12.86 -11.30
CA PRO A 236 20.66 12.35 -11.76
C PRO A 236 20.97 10.95 -11.25
N LEU A 237 21.43 10.05 -12.13
CA LEU A 237 21.66 8.62 -11.84
C LEU A 237 22.65 8.34 -10.68
N SER A 238 23.47 9.33 -10.32
CA SER A 238 24.39 9.26 -9.19
C SER A 238 23.71 9.42 -7.82
N GLN A 239 22.46 9.91 -7.79
CA GLN A 239 21.72 10.17 -6.57
C GLN A 239 20.91 8.94 -6.12
N ARG A 240 20.80 8.73 -4.82
CA ARG A 240 19.97 7.67 -4.23
C ARG A 240 18.57 8.17 -3.90
N ILE A 241 17.56 7.47 -4.38
CA ILE A 241 16.15 7.76 -4.09
C ILE A 241 15.62 6.74 -3.08
N VAL A 242 15.03 7.20 -1.98
CA VAL A 242 14.30 6.35 -1.04
C VAL A 242 12.84 6.80 -0.99
N THR A 243 11.93 5.93 -1.42
CA THR A 243 10.48 6.17 -1.33
C THR A 243 9.90 5.43 -0.13
N ILE A 244 8.93 6.04 0.53
CA ILE A 244 8.25 5.51 1.72
C ILE A 244 6.75 5.59 1.46
N GLU A 245 6.05 4.47 1.54
CA GLU A 245 4.64 4.37 1.18
C GLU A 245 3.91 3.40 2.10
N GLU A 246 2.59 3.59 2.29
CA GLU A 246 1.76 2.56 2.95
C GLU A 246 1.79 1.28 2.13
N VAL A 247 1.66 1.45 0.81
CA VAL A 247 1.88 0.39 -0.15
C VAL A 247 2.64 0.96 -1.33
N ALA A 248 3.73 0.31 -1.72
CA ALA A 248 4.67 0.87 -2.68
C ALA A 248 4.05 0.99 -4.08
N GLU A 249 3.79 2.21 -4.55
CA GLU A 249 3.27 2.55 -5.88
C GLU A 249 4.28 3.32 -6.74
N LEU A 250 5.16 4.10 -6.11
CA LEU A 250 6.21 4.83 -6.82
C LEU A 250 7.22 3.87 -7.43
N ARG A 251 7.40 3.98 -8.75
CA ARG A 251 8.32 3.17 -9.56
C ARG A 251 9.06 4.10 -10.54
N PRO A 252 9.89 5.04 -10.04
CA PRO A 252 10.70 5.85 -10.92
C PRO A 252 11.66 4.96 -11.72
N GLN A 253 11.87 5.29 -12.98
CA GLN A 253 12.86 4.64 -13.84
C GLN A 253 14.26 5.13 -13.45
N HIS A 254 14.73 4.74 -12.26
CA HIS A 254 15.98 5.19 -11.67
C HIS A 254 16.76 4.00 -11.08
N PRO A 255 18.04 3.79 -11.46
CA PRO A 255 18.79 2.58 -11.09
C PRO A 255 19.09 2.49 -9.59
N HIS A 256 19.15 3.62 -8.89
CA HIS A 256 19.46 3.70 -7.47
C HIS A 256 18.23 4.09 -6.62
N HIS A 257 17.13 3.34 -6.81
CA HIS A 257 15.88 3.51 -6.08
C HIS A 257 15.68 2.40 -5.04
N VAL A 258 15.27 2.77 -3.84
CA VAL A 258 14.84 1.85 -2.78
C VAL A 258 13.44 2.22 -2.33
N ALA A 259 12.51 1.26 -2.33
CA ALA A 259 11.16 1.44 -1.83
C ALA A 259 11.01 0.81 -0.44
N LEU A 260 10.51 1.59 0.52
CA LEU A 260 10.12 1.18 1.86
C LEU A 260 8.59 1.17 1.95
N GLU A 261 8.06 0.12 2.57
CA GLU A 261 6.62 -0.08 2.71
C GLU A 261 6.24 -0.22 4.19
N ALA A 262 5.18 0.46 4.61
CA ALA A 262 4.64 0.32 5.95
C ALA A 262 4.17 -1.13 6.20
N ARG A 263 4.13 -1.52 7.47
CA ARG A 263 3.63 -2.83 7.87
C ARG A 263 2.61 -2.67 8.98
N GLN A 264 1.40 -3.16 8.76
CA GLN A 264 0.41 -3.25 9.82
C GLN A 264 0.89 -4.19 10.94
N ALA A 265 0.48 -3.90 12.17
CA ALA A 265 0.69 -4.81 13.28
C ALA A 265 -0.08 -6.13 13.05
N ASN A 266 0.43 -7.22 13.62
CA ASN A 266 -0.32 -8.47 13.66
C ASN A 266 -1.55 -8.34 14.60
N LEU A 267 -2.36 -9.40 14.69
CA LEU A 267 -3.56 -9.42 15.56
C LEU A 267 -3.25 -9.15 17.04
N GLU A 268 -2.02 -9.39 17.48
CA GLU A 268 -1.54 -9.14 18.85
C GLU A 268 -1.01 -7.71 19.04
N GLY A 269 -1.10 -6.85 18.01
CA GLY A 269 -0.58 -5.49 18.03
C GLY A 269 0.95 -5.39 17.88
N ALA A 270 1.64 -6.50 17.61
CA ALA A 270 3.09 -6.56 17.48
C ALA A 270 3.54 -6.38 16.03
N GLY A 271 4.77 -5.88 15.86
CA GLY A 271 5.43 -5.83 14.55
C GLY A 271 4.98 -4.70 13.61
N GLY A 272 4.11 -3.80 14.04
CA GLY A 272 3.75 -2.62 13.25
C GLY A 272 4.95 -1.72 12.93
N ILE A 273 5.00 -1.23 11.70
CA ILE A 273 5.98 -0.25 11.21
C ILE A 273 5.19 0.82 10.46
N ASP A 274 5.00 1.98 11.10
CA ASP A 274 4.31 3.13 10.50
C ASP A 274 5.25 3.95 9.59
N LEU A 275 4.65 4.85 8.80
CA LEU A 275 5.37 5.74 7.89
C LEU A 275 6.38 6.64 8.61
N GLY A 276 6.02 7.20 9.77
CA GLY A 276 6.91 8.09 10.52
C GLY A 276 8.17 7.38 11.02
N ARG A 277 8.06 6.11 11.39
CA ARG A 277 9.19 5.23 11.69
C ARG A 277 10.03 4.98 10.44
N LEU A 278 9.40 4.67 9.30
CA LEU A 278 10.13 4.47 8.04
C LEU A 278 10.89 5.72 7.58
N VAL A 279 10.32 6.91 7.77
CA VAL A 279 11.02 8.17 7.51
C VAL A 279 12.31 8.24 8.32
N ARG A 280 12.25 7.97 9.63
CA ARG A 280 13.44 7.99 10.50
C ARG A 280 14.47 6.92 10.12
N GLU A 281 14.03 5.73 9.72
CA GLU A 281 14.95 4.69 9.24
C GLU A 281 15.58 5.06 7.89
N ALA A 282 14.82 5.66 6.98
CA ALA A 282 15.30 6.09 5.67
C ALA A 282 16.44 7.11 5.78
N LEU A 283 16.44 8.00 6.78
CA LEU A 283 17.53 8.95 7.01
C LEU A 283 18.87 8.25 7.28
N ARG A 284 18.86 7.01 7.78
CA ARG A 284 20.07 6.20 8.00
C ARG A 284 20.56 5.50 6.74
N MET A 285 19.79 5.55 5.66
CA MET A 285 20.10 4.91 4.39
C MET A 285 20.87 5.83 3.43
N ARG A 286 21.27 7.03 3.90
CA ARG A 286 21.94 8.08 3.12
C ARG A 286 21.20 8.39 1.81
N PRO A 287 19.92 8.79 1.87
CA PRO A 287 19.18 9.18 0.68
C PRO A 287 19.67 10.53 0.17
N ASP A 288 19.82 10.66 -1.15
CA ASP A 288 19.92 11.98 -1.78
C ASP A 288 18.52 12.58 -1.98
N ARG A 289 17.52 11.72 -2.22
CA ARG A 289 16.11 12.10 -2.37
C ARG A 289 15.27 11.27 -1.40
N LEU A 290 14.60 11.93 -0.46
CA LEU A 290 13.67 11.30 0.46
C LEU A 290 12.23 11.60 0.02
N VAL A 291 11.44 10.56 -0.22
CA VAL A 291 10.10 10.71 -0.78
C VAL A 291 9.07 10.00 0.09
N LEU A 292 8.06 10.72 0.56
CA LEU A 292 6.89 10.15 1.21
C LEU A 292 5.72 10.11 0.22
N GLY A 293 5.36 8.92 -0.26
CA GLY A 293 4.43 8.78 -1.37
C GLY A 293 3.03 9.30 -1.05
N GLU A 294 2.60 9.30 0.21
CA GLU A 294 1.39 10.01 0.62
C GLU A 294 1.40 10.34 2.12
N CYS A 295 1.08 11.58 2.48
CA CYS A 295 0.85 12.02 3.85
C CYS A 295 -0.64 11.96 4.17
N ARG A 296 -1.01 11.14 5.15
CA ARG A 296 -2.38 10.94 5.64
C ARG A 296 -2.54 11.25 7.13
N GLY A 297 -1.45 11.37 7.88
CA GLY A 297 -1.48 11.53 9.32
C GLY A 297 -0.22 12.16 9.94
N PRO A 298 0.19 11.71 11.14
CA PRO A 298 1.23 12.35 11.95
C PRO A 298 2.64 12.30 11.33
N GLU A 299 2.86 11.44 10.33
CA GLU A 299 4.11 11.35 9.57
C GLU A 299 4.49 12.65 8.86
N ILE A 300 3.56 13.60 8.69
CA ILE A 300 3.86 14.94 8.17
C ILE A 300 4.96 15.63 8.97
N ARG A 301 5.00 15.43 10.29
CA ARG A 301 6.04 16.00 11.16
C ARG A 301 7.41 15.43 10.80
N GLU A 302 7.49 14.11 10.67
CA GLU A 302 8.76 13.44 10.34
C GLU A 302 9.24 13.84 8.94
N LEU A 303 8.33 13.99 7.96
CA LEU A 303 8.66 14.51 6.64
C LEU A 303 9.24 15.93 6.72
N LEU A 304 8.54 16.86 7.37
CA LEU A 304 8.99 18.26 7.45
C LEU A 304 10.34 18.38 8.18
N LEU A 305 10.54 17.62 9.27
CA LEU A 305 11.82 17.57 9.98
C LEU A 305 12.95 17.02 9.10
N ALA A 306 12.68 15.95 8.35
CA ALA A 306 13.65 15.38 7.43
C ALA A 306 14.09 16.37 6.35
N LEU A 307 13.13 17.09 5.75
CA LEU A 307 13.39 18.08 4.71
C LEU A 307 14.14 19.32 5.25
N ASN A 308 13.96 19.68 6.52
CA ASN A 308 14.70 20.75 7.17
C ASN A 308 16.12 20.36 7.64
N THR A 309 16.49 19.07 7.60
CA THR A 309 17.80 18.58 8.07
C THR A 309 18.80 18.30 6.95
N GLY A 310 18.62 18.95 5.79
CA GLY A 310 19.57 18.89 4.66
C GLY A 310 19.30 17.78 3.65
N HIS A 311 18.08 17.21 3.63
CA HIS A 311 17.64 16.26 2.59
C HIS A 311 16.98 17.00 1.44
N ASP A 312 17.77 17.80 0.73
CA ASP A 312 17.30 18.61 -0.39
C ASP A 312 16.85 17.75 -1.57
N GLY A 313 15.77 18.16 -2.20
CA GLY A 313 15.16 17.51 -3.34
C GLY A 313 14.18 16.42 -2.95
N GLY A 314 13.79 16.35 -1.67
CA GLY A 314 12.77 15.43 -1.19
C GLY A 314 11.37 15.80 -1.67
N ALA A 315 10.43 14.88 -1.50
CA ALA A 315 9.06 15.11 -1.95
C ALA A 315 8.01 14.43 -1.06
N GLY A 316 6.81 14.97 -1.07
CA GLY A 316 5.63 14.37 -0.48
C GLY A 316 4.44 14.41 -1.43
N THR A 317 3.44 13.56 -1.22
CA THR A 317 2.10 13.84 -1.77
C THR A 317 1.06 14.04 -0.67
N LEU A 318 0.03 14.84 -0.96
CA LEU A 318 -1.05 15.16 -0.04
C LEU A 318 -2.38 15.29 -0.77
N HIS A 319 -3.46 14.82 -0.15
CA HIS A 319 -4.81 15.09 -0.65
C HIS A 319 -5.29 16.50 -0.28
N ALA A 320 -5.58 17.29 -1.31
CA ALA A 320 -6.23 18.59 -1.26
C ALA A 320 -7.02 18.81 -2.55
N ARG A 321 -8.05 19.68 -2.54
CA ARG A 321 -8.86 19.98 -3.74
C ARG A 321 -8.39 21.23 -4.50
N GLY A 322 -7.37 21.90 -4.01
CA GLY A 322 -6.79 23.09 -4.61
C GLY A 322 -5.64 23.63 -3.76
N LEU A 323 -4.80 24.50 -4.34
CA LEU A 323 -3.70 25.16 -3.62
C LEU A 323 -4.19 25.95 -2.38
N ALA A 324 -5.36 26.59 -2.47
CA ALA A 324 -5.94 27.36 -1.38
C ALA A 324 -6.33 26.51 -0.15
N GLU A 325 -6.60 25.21 -0.34
CA GLU A 325 -6.97 24.29 0.76
C GLU A 325 -5.75 23.66 1.45
N VAL A 326 -4.57 23.72 0.82
CA VAL A 326 -3.36 23.06 1.34
C VAL A 326 -3.00 23.50 2.76
N PRO A 327 -3.07 24.79 3.14
CA PRO A 327 -2.78 25.20 4.50
C PRO A 327 -3.65 24.52 5.54
N ALA A 328 -4.97 24.52 5.34
CA ALA A 328 -5.91 23.88 6.27
C ALA A 328 -5.70 22.37 6.37
N ARG A 329 -5.35 21.72 5.24
CA ARG A 329 -5.01 20.28 5.22
C ARG A 329 -3.74 19.99 6.01
N LEU A 330 -2.69 20.77 5.81
CA LEU A 330 -1.44 20.63 6.57
C LEU A 330 -1.70 20.91 8.06
N GLU A 331 -2.48 21.93 8.42
CA GLU A 331 -2.84 22.25 9.81
C GLU A 331 -3.56 21.09 10.50
N ALA A 332 -4.50 20.44 9.82
CA ALA A 332 -5.18 19.27 10.34
C ALA A 332 -4.20 18.10 10.59
N LEU A 333 -3.27 17.83 9.66
CA LEU A 333 -2.25 16.79 9.84
C LEU A 333 -1.24 17.16 10.93
N GLY A 334 -0.85 18.44 11.01
CA GLY A 334 0.00 18.97 12.06
C GLY A 334 -0.60 18.77 13.44
N ALA A 335 -1.91 19.03 13.60
CA ALA A 335 -2.61 18.78 14.86
C ALA A 335 -2.57 17.30 15.27
N LEU A 336 -2.73 16.36 14.33
CA LEU A 336 -2.56 14.92 14.60
C LEU A 336 -1.12 14.58 15.00
N ALA A 337 -0.14 15.32 14.49
CA ALA A 337 1.27 15.18 14.84
C ALA A 337 1.68 15.94 16.12
N GLY A 338 0.75 16.58 16.82
CA GLY A 338 1.02 17.39 18.01
C GLY A 338 1.74 18.72 17.71
N MET A 339 1.64 19.22 16.48
CA MET A 339 2.16 20.52 16.08
C MET A 339 1.05 21.57 16.14
N ASP A 340 1.30 22.69 16.80
CA ASP A 340 0.44 23.86 16.66
C ASP A 340 0.57 24.48 15.25
N ALA A 341 -0.40 25.29 14.85
CA ALA A 341 -0.46 25.85 13.50
C ALA A 341 0.72 26.78 13.17
N THR A 342 1.26 27.49 14.17
CA THR A 342 2.40 28.40 13.98
C THR A 342 3.69 27.62 13.74
N THR A 343 3.93 26.59 14.56
CA THR A 343 5.05 25.67 14.44
C THR A 343 5.00 24.96 13.10
N LEU A 344 3.83 24.43 12.72
CA LEU A 344 3.64 23.82 11.41
C LEU A 344 3.92 24.80 10.27
N ALA A 345 3.36 26.01 10.31
CA ALA A 345 3.55 27.00 9.26
C ALA A 345 5.04 27.30 9.04
N ARG A 346 5.79 27.51 10.13
CA ARG A 346 7.24 27.76 10.09
C ARG A 346 8.01 26.56 9.52
N GLN A 347 7.68 25.35 9.96
CA GLN A 347 8.31 24.12 9.46
C GLN A 347 8.01 23.91 7.97
N ALA A 348 6.77 24.12 7.53
CA ALA A 348 6.34 23.95 6.14
C ALA A 348 7.01 24.96 5.20
N VAL A 349 7.04 26.25 5.57
CA VAL A 349 7.68 27.31 4.78
C VAL A 349 9.20 27.09 4.67
N SER A 350 9.83 26.58 5.73
CA SER A 350 11.26 26.24 5.71
C SER A 350 11.54 24.99 4.88
N ALA A 351 10.70 23.97 4.99
CA ALA A 351 10.96 22.66 4.40
C ALA A 351 10.59 22.57 2.92
N LEU A 352 9.51 23.21 2.50
CA LEU A 352 8.90 23.03 1.19
C LEU A 352 9.17 24.23 0.29
N HIS A 353 9.72 23.97 -0.89
CA HIS A 353 10.08 25.00 -1.86
C HIS A 353 8.95 25.26 -2.86
N ALA A 354 8.20 24.22 -3.23
CA ALA A 354 7.05 24.36 -4.12
C ALA A 354 5.96 23.31 -3.84
N ILE A 355 4.74 23.70 -4.15
CA ILE A 355 3.53 22.87 -4.09
C ILE A 355 2.98 22.79 -5.51
N VAL A 356 2.90 21.59 -6.06
CA VAL A 356 2.38 21.34 -7.42
C VAL A 356 1.00 20.71 -7.29
N HIS A 357 -0.02 21.40 -7.77
CA HIS A 357 -1.40 20.92 -7.72
C HIS A 357 -1.80 20.21 -9.02
N VAL A 358 -2.36 19.01 -8.90
CA VAL A 358 -2.78 18.17 -10.01
C VAL A 358 -4.26 17.83 -9.90
N GLU A 359 -5.01 18.09 -10.96
CA GLU A 359 -6.45 17.86 -11.06
C GLU A 359 -6.82 17.01 -12.28
N ARG A 360 -8.08 16.59 -12.35
CA ARG A 360 -8.65 15.96 -13.54
C ARG A 360 -9.67 16.93 -14.15
N ILE A 361 -9.28 17.62 -15.22
CA ILE A 361 -10.08 18.62 -15.92
C ILE A 361 -10.56 18.01 -17.24
N HIS A 362 -11.88 17.95 -17.45
CA HIS A 362 -12.50 17.33 -18.62
C HIS A 362 -11.97 15.91 -18.94
N GLY A 363 -11.81 15.09 -17.90
CA GLY A 363 -11.32 13.71 -18.03
C GLY A 363 -9.80 13.58 -18.21
N ARG A 364 -9.06 14.68 -18.38
CA ARG A 364 -7.60 14.67 -18.51
C ARG A 364 -6.93 15.10 -17.22
N ARG A 365 -5.85 14.42 -16.84
CA ARG A 365 -5.00 14.78 -15.69
C ARG A 365 -4.16 15.99 -16.07
N GLN A 366 -4.14 17.05 -15.27
CA GLN A 366 -3.43 18.29 -15.58
C GLN A 366 -2.80 18.90 -14.33
N VAL A 367 -1.64 19.55 -14.47
CA VAL A 367 -1.09 20.45 -13.44
C VAL A 367 -1.92 21.75 -13.47
N ALA A 368 -2.74 21.94 -12.45
CA ALA A 368 -3.65 23.08 -12.35
C ALA A 368 -2.97 24.34 -11.79
N GLY A 369 -1.86 24.18 -11.07
CA GLY A 369 -1.08 25.31 -10.57
C GLY A 369 0.15 24.91 -9.78
N ILE A 370 1.07 25.86 -9.63
CA ILE A 370 2.24 25.75 -8.77
C ILE A 370 2.18 26.93 -7.79
N GLY A 371 2.51 26.68 -6.53
CA GLY A 371 2.59 27.72 -5.51
C GLY A 371 3.71 27.47 -4.53
N ARG A 372 4.02 28.47 -3.72
CA ARG A 372 5.03 28.41 -2.67
C ARG A 372 4.39 28.63 -1.31
N PRO A 373 4.73 27.84 -0.28
CA PRO A 373 4.29 28.13 1.08
C PRO A 373 4.93 29.44 1.56
N ILE A 374 4.12 30.30 2.16
CA ILE A 374 4.54 31.57 2.77
C ILE A 374 3.92 31.71 4.15
N LEU A 375 4.51 32.59 4.97
CA LEU A 375 3.89 33.05 6.20
C LEU A 375 3.04 34.29 5.91
N ARG A 376 1.76 34.25 6.28
CA ARG A 376 0.89 35.43 6.35
C ARG A 376 0.55 35.67 7.82
N GLY A 377 1.31 36.56 8.46
CA GLY A 377 1.39 36.60 9.92
C GLY A 377 2.07 35.34 10.44
N ASP A 378 1.46 34.67 11.42
CA ASP A 378 1.94 33.39 11.96
C ASP A 378 1.26 32.16 11.34
N ARG A 379 0.46 32.34 10.27
CA ARG A 379 -0.27 31.26 9.61
C ARG A 379 0.33 30.90 8.26
N LEU A 380 0.14 29.64 7.90
CA LEU A 380 0.53 29.12 6.60
C LEU A 380 -0.43 29.66 5.53
N ALA A 381 0.12 30.18 4.44
CA ALA A 381 -0.60 30.54 3.24
C ALA A 381 0.18 30.05 2.02
N ILE A 382 -0.49 29.98 0.87
CA ILE A 382 0.15 29.63 -0.40
C ILE A 382 0.16 30.87 -1.29
N ASP A 383 1.35 31.23 -1.75
CA ASP A 383 1.56 32.23 -2.80
C ASP A 383 1.56 31.50 -4.14
N VAL A 384 0.53 31.72 -4.97
CA VAL A 384 0.37 31.00 -6.23
C VAL A 384 1.24 31.67 -7.29
N GLU A 385 2.08 30.87 -7.97
CA GLU A 385 2.92 31.37 -9.04
C GLU A 385 2.03 31.86 -10.20
N GLN A 386 2.33 33.06 -10.72
CA GLN A 386 1.78 33.48 -11.99
C GLN A 386 2.51 32.71 -13.09
N LEU A 387 1.91 31.61 -13.52
CA LEU A 387 2.44 30.79 -14.59
C LEU A 387 2.17 31.50 -15.93
N PRO A 388 3.18 31.66 -16.80
CA PRO A 388 3.06 32.40 -18.05
C PRO A 388 2.23 31.70 -19.11
#